data_AF-A0A7Z9SEQ3-F1
#
_entry.id   AF-A0A7Z9SEQ3-F1
#
_cell.length_a   1.000
_cell.length_b   1.000
_cell.length_c   1.000
_cell.angle_alpha   90.00
_cell.angle_beta   90.00
_cell.angle_gamma   90.00
#
_symmetry.space_group_name_H-M   'P 1'
#
loop_
_entity.id
_entity.type
_entity.pdbx_description
1 polymer ?
#
loop_
_entity_poly.entity_id
_entity_poly.type
_entity_poly.pdbx_seq_one_letter_code
_entity_poly.pdbx_strand_id
1 'polypeptide(L)'
;GREVVEEMNRVGIMVDVSHISDNTFYQVMEISKAPAIASHSSCRYFTPNWERNMNDDMIRMLAEKGGVIQINFGSSFISQKSKDLWKKMVQGTSMVMEFLILKMMSQERQSMIQ
;
A
#
# COMPACT_ATOMS: atom_id res chain seq x y z
N GLY A 1 -10.31 15.63 7.16
CA GLY A 1 -9.59 14.51 7.78
C GLY A 1 -10.26 14.13 9.08
N ARG A 2 -9.90 14.79 10.18
CA ARG A 2 -10.47 14.56 11.52
C ARG A 2 -12.00 14.64 11.56
N GLU A 3 -12.55 15.74 11.07
CA GLU A 3 -14.02 15.94 10.96
C GLU A 3 -14.72 14.85 10.14
N VAL A 4 -14.04 14.30 9.12
CA VAL A 4 -14.60 13.21 8.31
C VAL A 4 -14.69 11.92 9.10
N VAL A 5 -13.67 11.60 9.91
CA VAL A 5 -13.69 10.41 10.80
C VAL A 5 -14.82 10.53 11.82
N GLU A 6 -14.99 11.71 12.41
CA GLU A 6 -16.08 11.99 13.36
C GLU A 6 -17.46 11.85 12.69
N GLU A 7 -17.62 12.41 11.49
CA GLU A 7 -18.87 12.31 10.74
C GLU A 7 -19.17 10.87 10.32
N MET A 8 -18.16 10.12 9.85
CA MET A 8 -18.29 8.69 9.55
C MET A 8 -18.80 7.91 10.77
N ASN A 9 -18.23 8.17 11.95
CA ASN A 9 -18.71 7.55 13.19
C ASN A 9 -20.14 7.99 13.54
N ARG A 10 -20.53 9.25 13.29
CA ARG A 10 -21.89 9.76 13.52
C ARG A 10 -22.93 9.09 12.62
N VAL A 11 -22.62 8.87 11.34
CA VAL A 11 -23.56 8.30 10.35
C VAL A 11 -23.45 6.77 10.20
N GLY A 12 -22.55 6.11 10.94
CA GLY A 12 -22.39 4.66 10.91
C GLY A 12 -21.60 4.12 9.71
N ILE A 13 -20.70 4.93 9.15
CA ILE A 13 -19.75 4.49 8.11
C ILE A 13 -18.48 3.97 8.79
N MET A 14 -18.05 2.76 8.40
CA MET A 14 -16.80 2.16 8.88
C MET A 14 -15.58 2.93 8.37
N VAL A 15 -14.59 3.11 9.24
CA VAL A 15 -13.30 3.70 8.87
C VAL A 15 -12.35 2.60 8.43
N ASP A 16 -11.91 2.64 7.18
CA ASP A 16 -10.89 1.73 6.64
C ASP A 16 -9.50 2.39 6.66
N VAL A 17 -8.55 1.73 7.32
CA VAL A 17 -7.16 2.17 7.47
C VAL A 17 -6.21 1.51 6.46
N SER A 18 -6.72 0.75 5.49
CA SER A 18 -5.87 0.30 4.38
C SER A 18 -5.38 1.49 3.56
N HIS A 19 -4.14 1.41 3.05
CA HIS A 19 -3.45 2.45 2.25
C HIS A 19 -2.99 3.72 2.96
N ILE A 20 -3.42 4.00 4.19
CA ILE A 20 -2.99 5.21 4.88
C ILE A 20 -1.57 5.05 5.43
N SER A 21 -0.92 6.17 5.74
CA SER A 21 0.39 6.16 6.41
C SER A 21 0.29 5.73 7.87
N ASP A 22 1.39 5.24 8.44
CA ASP A 22 1.48 4.91 9.88
C ASP A 22 1.03 6.09 10.76
N ASN A 23 1.45 7.31 10.44
CA ASN A 23 1.05 8.51 11.19
C ASN A 23 -0.46 8.76 11.12
N THR A 24 -1.07 8.56 9.95
CA THR A 24 -2.52 8.72 9.78
C THR A 24 -3.27 7.62 10.54
N PHE A 25 -2.75 6.39 10.58
CA PHE A 25 -3.32 5.31 11.37
C PHE A 25 -3.43 5.69 12.85
N TYR A 26 -2.36 6.19 13.45
CA TYR A 26 -2.39 6.60 14.86
C TYR A 26 -3.39 7.73 15.13
N GLN A 27 -3.51 8.70 14.21
CA GLN A 27 -4.53 9.76 14.32
C GLN A 27 -5.95 9.22 14.23
N VAL A 28 -6.21 8.21 13.39
CA VAL A 28 -7.51 7.54 13.32
C VAL A 28 -7.80 6.78 14.61
N MET A 29 -6.82 6.06 15.17
CA MET A 29 -6.99 5.33 16.44
C MET A 29 -7.25 6.25 17.64
N GLU A 30 -6.70 7.46 17.61
CA GLU A 30 -6.93 8.51 18.61
C GLU A 30 -8.36 9.07 18.53
N ILE A 31 -8.84 9.38 17.34
CA ILE A 31 -10.07 10.17 17.14
C ILE A 31 -11.31 9.30 16.97
N SER A 32 -11.19 8.11 16.37
CA SER A 32 -12.35 7.29 16.05
C SER A 32 -12.99 6.71 17.31
N LYS A 33 -14.32 6.88 17.41
CA LYS A 33 -15.16 6.39 18.51
C LYS A 33 -15.71 4.99 18.25
N ALA A 34 -15.65 4.53 17.00
CA ALA A 34 -16.04 3.18 16.59
C ALA A 34 -14.80 2.39 16.14
N PRO A 35 -14.82 1.04 16.21
CA PRO A 35 -13.73 0.23 15.70
C PRO A 35 -13.46 0.50 14.21
N ALA A 36 -12.18 0.65 13.86
CA ALA A 36 -11.74 0.73 12.47
C ALA A 36 -11.42 -0.66 11.91
N ILE A 37 -11.37 -0.76 10.59
CA ILE A 37 -10.95 -1.97 9.89
C ILE A 37 -9.73 -1.70 9.03
N ALA A 38 -8.88 -2.70 8.81
CA ALA A 38 -7.94 -2.73 7.71
C ALA A 38 -8.47 -3.74 6.68
N SER A 39 -9.23 -3.26 5.69
CA SER A 39 -9.99 -4.14 4.78
C SER A 39 -9.14 -5.04 3.86
N HIS A 40 -7.87 -4.68 3.62
CA HIS A 40 -6.96 -5.48 2.80
C HIS A 40 -5.49 -5.11 3.08
N SER A 41 -5.05 -5.43 4.30
CA SER A 41 -3.65 -5.29 4.72
C SER A 41 -3.17 -6.57 5.41
N SER A 42 -1.86 -6.78 5.49
CA SER A 42 -1.26 -7.98 6.10
C SER A 42 -0.18 -7.59 7.12
N CYS A 43 0.51 -8.57 7.71
CA CYS A 43 1.51 -8.33 8.75
C CYS A 43 2.87 -7.93 8.14
N ARG A 44 3.40 -6.78 8.55
CA ARG A 44 4.67 -6.22 8.04
C ARG A 44 5.87 -7.10 8.38
N TYR A 45 5.76 -7.94 9.40
CA TYR A 45 6.74 -8.97 9.75
C TYR A 45 7.17 -9.83 8.54
N PHE A 46 6.24 -10.22 7.67
CA PHE A 46 6.54 -11.07 6.49
C PHE A 46 7.06 -10.30 5.28
N THR A 47 6.97 -8.97 5.31
CA THR A 47 7.37 -8.06 4.23
C THR A 47 8.01 -6.79 4.81
N PRO A 48 9.23 -6.87 5.36
CA PRO A 48 9.87 -5.74 6.02
C PRO A 48 9.98 -4.50 5.11
N ASN A 49 9.95 -3.32 5.73
CA ASN A 49 10.00 -2.02 5.02
C ASN A 49 8.92 -1.90 3.96
N TRP A 50 7.70 -2.30 4.33
CA TRP A 50 6.54 -2.15 3.48
C TRP A 50 5.36 -1.61 4.25
N GLU A 51 5.13 -0.32 4.06
CA GLU A 51 4.16 0.50 4.78
C GLU A 51 2.73 0.14 4.38
N ARG A 52 2.54 -0.61 3.28
CA ARG A 52 1.22 -1.19 2.95
C ARG A 52 0.75 -2.24 3.95
N ASN A 53 1.67 -2.85 4.71
CA ASN A 53 1.35 -3.79 5.77
C ASN A 53 1.50 -3.14 7.15
N MET A 54 0.79 -3.68 8.13
CA MET A 54 0.76 -3.15 9.50
C MET A 54 1.90 -3.74 10.33
N ASN A 55 2.61 -2.90 11.10
CA ASN A 55 3.57 -3.38 12.09
C ASN A 55 2.86 -3.91 13.34
N ASP A 56 3.61 -4.57 14.23
CA ASP A 56 3.05 -5.23 15.41
C ASP A 56 2.35 -4.26 16.37
N ASP A 57 2.87 -3.03 16.52
CA ASP A 57 2.28 -2.02 17.40
C ASP A 57 0.93 -1.54 16.88
N MET A 58 0.83 -1.32 15.56
CA MET A 58 -0.44 -1.00 14.90
C MET A 58 -1.44 -2.15 15.05
N ILE A 59 -1.00 -3.40 14.92
CA ILE A 59 -1.87 -4.58 15.07
C ILE A 59 -2.41 -4.67 16.51
N ARG A 60 -1.55 -4.49 17.53
CA ARG A 60 -1.96 -4.49 18.94
C ARG A 60 -2.94 -3.36 19.22
N MET A 61 -2.65 -2.14 18.78
CA MET A 61 -3.52 -0.98 18.99
C MET A 61 -4.88 -1.16 18.31
N LEU A 62 -4.90 -1.68 17.07
CA LEU A 62 -6.15 -1.97 16.38
C LEU A 62 -6.98 -3.01 17.15
N ALA A 63 -6.33 -4.07 17.67
CA ALA A 63 -7.00 -5.10 18.47
C ALA A 63 -7.55 -4.54 19.79
N GLU A 64 -6.79 -3.70 20.50
CA GLU A 64 -7.24 -3.01 21.72
C GLU A 64 -8.47 -2.13 21.48
N LYS A 65 -8.60 -1.57 20.28
CA LYS A 65 -9.76 -0.76 19.83
C LYS A 65 -10.91 -1.61 19.26
N GLY A 66 -10.80 -2.94 19.31
CA GLY A 66 -11.81 -3.87 18.78
C GLY A 66 -11.89 -3.91 17.25
N GLY A 67 -10.86 -3.42 16.56
CA GLY A 67 -10.78 -3.41 15.11
C GLY A 67 -10.42 -4.76 14.51
N VAL A 68 -10.49 -4.84 13.18
CA VAL A 68 -10.29 -6.10 12.43
C VAL A 68 -9.32 -5.88 11.27
N ILE A 69 -8.42 -6.83 11.06
CA ILE A 69 -7.60 -6.91 9.84
C ILE A 69 -8.19 -8.00 8.94
N GLN A 70 -8.53 -7.62 7.73
CA GLN A 70 -8.87 -8.54 6.65
C GLN A 70 -7.59 -8.79 5.84
N ILE A 71 -6.99 -9.97 6.02
CA ILE A 71 -5.69 -10.31 5.45
C ILE A 71 -5.73 -10.26 3.93
N ASN A 72 -4.81 -9.49 3.34
CA ASN A 72 -4.66 -9.41 1.89
C ASN A 72 -3.94 -10.65 1.35
N PHE A 73 -4.57 -11.35 0.40
CA PHE A 73 -4.02 -12.54 -0.24
C PHE A 73 -3.19 -12.28 -1.51
N GLY A 74 -2.94 -11.02 -1.86
CA GLY A 74 -1.93 -10.68 -2.87
C GLY A 74 -0.56 -11.22 -2.45
N SER A 75 0.11 -11.97 -3.31
CA SER A 75 1.34 -12.70 -2.96
C SER A 75 2.45 -11.78 -2.41
N SER A 76 2.56 -10.56 -2.93
CA SER A 76 3.50 -9.53 -2.46
C SER A 76 3.18 -9.00 -1.04
N PHE A 77 1.98 -9.27 -0.52
CA PHE A 77 1.55 -8.88 0.82
C PHE A 77 1.88 -9.88 1.93
N ILE A 78 2.18 -11.12 1.58
CA ILE A 78 2.39 -12.20 2.56
C ILE A 78 3.75 -12.88 2.41
N SER A 79 4.55 -12.47 1.42
CA SER A 79 5.84 -13.07 1.14
C SER A 79 6.81 -12.04 0.55
N GLN A 80 7.91 -11.80 1.28
CA GLN A 80 9.02 -10.98 0.78
C GLN A 80 9.57 -11.52 -0.54
N LYS A 81 9.68 -12.86 -0.68
CA LYS A 81 10.12 -13.50 -1.93
C LYS A 81 9.23 -13.12 -3.11
N SER A 82 7.91 -13.18 -2.93
CA SER A 82 6.95 -12.80 -3.98
C SER A 82 7.05 -11.33 -4.34
N LYS A 83 7.23 -10.46 -3.33
CA LYS A 83 7.44 -9.02 -3.53
C LYS A 83 8.73 -8.73 -4.31
N ASP A 84 9.83 -9.40 -3.98
CA ASP A 84 11.11 -9.22 -4.68
C ASP A 84 11.03 -9.70 -6.13
N LEU A 85 10.34 -10.82 -6.39
CA LEU A 85 10.07 -11.31 -7.74
C LEU A 85 9.22 -10.30 -8.54
N TRP A 86 8.16 -9.77 -7.94
CA TRP A 86 7.34 -8.73 -8.56
C TRP A 86 8.17 -7.51 -8.92
N LYS A 87 9.01 -7.02 -8.00
CA LYS A 87 9.90 -5.88 -8.23
C LYS A 87 10.84 -6.13 -9.41
N LYS A 88 11.45 -7.32 -9.49
CA LYS A 88 12.31 -7.72 -10.62
C LYS A 88 11.55 -7.75 -11.94
N MET A 89 10.33 -8.30 -11.96
CA MET A 89 9.50 -8.33 -13.17
C MET A 89 9.15 -6.93 -13.66
N VAL A 90 8.68 -6.05 -12.76
CA VAL A 90 8.32 -4.66 -13.10
C VAL A 90 9.53 -3.89 -13.61
N GLN A 91 10.69 -3.99 -12.92
CA GLN A 91 11.92 -3.34 -13.35
C GLN A 91 12.40 -3.83 -14.71
N GLY A 92 12.32 -5.13 -14.98
CA GLY A 92 12.65 -5.71 -16.28
C GLY A 92 11.78 -5.15 -17.41
N THR A 93 10.46 -5.07 -17.19
CA THR A 93 9.54 -4.49 -18.17
C THR A 93 9.84 -3.01 -18.44
N SER A 94 10.10 -2.22 -17.40
CA SER A 94 10.49 -0.81 -17.56
C SER A 94 11.77 -0.65 -18.37
N MET A 95 12.78 -1.47 -18.11
CA MET A 95 14.07 -1.42 -18.83
C MET A 95 13.92 -1.75 -20.31
N VAL A 96 13.10 -2.76 -20.65
CA VAL A 96 12.82 -3.11 -22.05
C VAL A 96 12.09 -1.97 -22.76
N MET A 97 11.09 -1.36 -22.11
CA MET A 97 10.34 -0.25 -22.67
C MET A 97 11.23 0.97 -22.92
N GLU A 98 12.10 1.32 -21.97
CA GLU A 98 13.07 2.41 -22.11
C GLU A 98 14.07 2.15 -23.25
N PHE A 99 14.59 0.93 -23.36
CA PHE A 99 15.48 0.54 -24.45
C PHE A 99 14.81 0.65 -25.83
N LEU A 100 13.53 0.23 -25.95
CA LEU A 100 12.78 0.34 -27.19
C LEU A 100 12.54 1.80 -27.59
N ILE A 101 12.17 2.65 -26.64
CA ILE A 101 11.99 4.09 -26.86
C ILE A 101 13.30 4.72 -27.38
N LEU A 102 14.44 4.43 -26.74
CA LEU A 102 15.74 4.94 -27.17
C LEU A 102 16.11 4.48 -28.58
N LYS A 103 15.82 3.22 -28.94
CA LYS A 103 16.03 2.71 -30.29
C LYS A 103 15.17 3.43 -31.33
N MET A 104 13.89 3.65 -31.05
CA MET A 104 12.98 4.37 -31.95
C MET A 104 13.46 5.81 -32.17
N MET A 105 13.82 6.52 -31.10
CA MET A 105 14.34 7.90 -31.20
C MET A 105 15.68 7.97 -31.97
N SER A 106 16.53 6.95 -31.85
CA SER A 106 17.77 6.87 -32.63
C SER A 106 17.50 6.65 -34.12
N GLN A 107 16.51 5.83 -34.48
CA GLN A 107 16.14 5.59 -35.88
C GLN A 107 15.53 6.85 -36.52
N GLU A 108 14.62 7.54 -35.81
CA GLU A 108 14.05 8.81 -36.27
C GLU A 108 15.14 9.86 -36.49
N ARG A 109 16.09 10.00 -35.56
CA ARG A 109 17.22 10.93 -35.71
C ARG A 109 18.10 10.60 -36.92
N GLN A 110 18.37 9.33 -37.21
CA GLN A 110 19.14 8.95 -38.40
C GLN A 110 18.37 9.25 -39.69
N SER A 111 17.04 9.08 -39.69
CA SER A 111 16.21 9.39 -40.87
C SER A 111 16.11 10.87 -41.20
N MET A 112 16.30 11.77 -40.22
CA MET A 112 16.30 13.23 -40.44
C MET A 112 17.64 13.80 -40.93
N ILE A 113 18.71 13.00 -40.93
CA ILE A 113 20.07 13.42 -41.34
C ILE A 113 20.40 12.92 -42.77
N GLN A 114 19.49 12.16 -43.40
CA GLN A 114 19.54 11.78 -44.82
C GLN A 114 18.64 12.70 -45.64
#